data_AF-A0AA39LAI2-F1
#
_entry.id   AF-A0AA39LAI2-F1
#
_cell.length_a   1.000
_cell.length_b   1.000
_cell.length_c   1.000
_cell.angle_alpha   90.00
_cell.angle_beta   90.00
_cell.angle_gamma   90.00
#
_symmetry.space_group_name_H-M   'P 1'
#
loop_
_entity.id
_entity.type
_entity.pdbx_description
1 polymer ?
#
loop_
_entity_poly.entity_id
_entity_poly.type
_entity_poly.pdbx_seq_one_letter_code
_entity_poly.pdbx_strand_id
1 'polypeptide(L)'
;MFLFYRPVVRSLRAASAAGTQLHARGLHQSSRLQQQSQSTAPAPNPRWVSNLKKELRKVPNHEELLEEVTNSAVELMLGVEGFGHVNNVIYNKWAESGRVNWCYDVAASAPKEHQGLYKDMMSPKGFGLILQEITTSYKFPLTYPDTVLVAHRLSEPMTEESKSMTLEAVIISEHYQRVAARLVERISFYDYKAGKVAVVPPPLLKQMRESTAVLLKTQEESRQRVRDLELRVDKFVKDAS
;
A
#
# COMPACT_ATOMS: atom_id res chain seq x y z
N MET A 1 -12.55 -9.41 -7.83
CA MET A 1 -11.19 -9.85 -8.24
C MET A 1 -10.36 -8.60 -8.33
N PHE A 2 -9.20 -8.55 -7.68
CA PHE A 2 -8.39 -7.34 -7.61
C PHE A 2 -7.54 -7.19 -8.89
N LEU A 3 -7.33 -5.96 -9.38
CA LEU A 3 -6.31 -5.70 -10.39
C LEU A 3 -4.94 -5.82 -9.71
N PHE A 4 -4.16 -6.80 -10.14
CA PHE A 4 -2.78 -6.95 -9.69
C PHE A 4 -1.91 -6.01 -10.51
N TYR A 5 -1.68 -4.81 -9.98
CA TYR A 5 -0.64 -3.93 -10.50
C TYR A 5 0.65 -4.19 -9.73
N ARG A 6 1.73 -4.51 -10.46
CA ARG A 6 3.09 -4.37 -9.93
C ARG A 6 3.38 -2.88 -9.89
N PRO A 7 3.44 -2.22 -8.72
CA PRO A 7 4.09 -0.93 -8.68
C PRO A 7 5.49 -1.14 -9.26
N VAL A 8 5.90 -0.26 -10.17
CA VAL A 8 7.32 0.07 -10.25
C VAL A 8 7.64 0.69 -8.90
N VAL A 9 7.86 -0.15 -7.89
CA VAL A 9 8.73 0.19 -6.79
C VAL A 9 10.03 0.47 -7.52
N ARG A 10 10.38 1.76 -7.65
CA ARG A 10 11.78 2.11 -7.85
C ARG A 10 12.49 1.40 -6.73
N SER A 11 13.11 0.27 -7.07
CA SER A 11 13.92 -0.47 -6.13
C SER A 11 14.89 0.56 -5.56
N LEU A 12 14.85 0.79 -4.26
CA LEU A 12 16.04 1.23 -3.55
C LEU A 12 16.99 0.03 -3.58
N ARG A 13 17.55 -0.25 -4.77
CA ARG A 13 18.75 -1.04 -4.91
C ARG A 13 19.86 -0.14 -4.37
N ALA A 14 20.31 -0.42 -3.15
CA ALA A 14 21.65 -0.03 -2.77
C ALA A 14 22.60 -0.67 -3.79
N ALA A 15 23.38 0.19 -4.45
CA ALA A 15 24.34 -0.21 -5.44
C ALA A 15 25.41 -1.12 -4.82
N SER A 16 25.68 -2.25 -5.45
CA SER A 16 27.02 -2.83 -5.48
C SER A 16 27.14 -3.64 -6.78
N ALA A 17 28.11 -3.25 -7.59
CA ALA A 17 28.36 -3.79 -8.91
C ALA A 17 29.46 -4.85 -8.87
N ALA A 18 29.29 -5.84 -9.76
CA ALA A 18 30.30 -6.68 -10.43
C ALA A 18 31.09 -7.73 -9.63
N GLY A 19 31.07 -8.96 -10.13
CA GLY A 19 32.04 -10.01 -9.77
C GLY A 19 31.57 -11.43 -10.06
N THR A 20 31.90 -11.94 -11.24
CA THR A 20 31.60 -13.26 -11.81
C THR A 20 32.25 -14.46 -11.06
N GLN A 21 31.69 -15.65 -11.27
CA GLN A 21 32.28 -17.02 -11.30
C GLN A 21 32.11 -18.00 -10.10
N LEU A 22 31.24 -19.00 -10.35
CA LEU A 22 31.37 -20.47 -10.23
C LEU A 22 32.05 -21.14 -9.00
N HIS A 23 31.27 -22.08 -8.45
CA HIS A 23 31.60 -23.36 -7.78
C HIS A 23 32.19 -23.43 -6.35
N ALA A 24 31.34 -24.01 -5.49
CA ALA A 24 31.59 -25.10 -4.54
C ALA A 24 32.29 -24.83 -3.19
N ARG A 25 31.75 -25.54 -2.19
CA ARG A 25 32.19 -25.76 -0.79
C ARG A 25 31.76 -24.64 0.16
N GLY A 26 30.85 -24.86 1.12
CA GLY A 26 30.64 -26.05 1.93
C GLY A 26 31.17 -25.76 3.34
N LEU A 27 30.25 -25.47 4.26
CA LEU A 27 30.44 -25.59 5.72
C LEU A 27 31.50 -24.68 6.38
N HIS A 28 31.46 -23.36 6.16
CA HIS A 28 32.09 -22.39 7.08
C HIS A 28 31.45 -20.97 7.08
N GLN A 29 30.25 -20.79 6.50
CA GLN A 29 29.61 -19.46 6.36
C GLN A 29 28.67 -19.06 7.51
N SER A 30 28.28 -19.99 8.39
CA SER A 30 27.26 -19.73 9.40
C SER A 30 27.69 -18.73 10.49
N SER A 31 29.00 -18.56 10.72
CA SER A 31 29.53 -17.65 11.74
C SER A 31 29.90 -16.25 11.22
N ARG A 32 30.02 -16.05 9.90
CA ARG A 32 30.33 -14.73 9.31
C ARG A 32 29.09 -13.96 8.83
N LEU A 33 27.97 -14.66 8.59
CA LEU A 33 26.69 -14.04 8.21
C LEU A 33 25.93 -13.41 9.38
N GLN A 34 26.25 -13.76 10.63
CA GLN A 34 25.68 -13.12 11.83
C GLN A 34 26.33 -11.76 12.17
N GLN A 35 27.45 -11.39 11.55
CA GLN A 35 28.11 -10.10 11.80
C GLN A 35 27.83 -9.04 10.72
N GLN A 36 27.07 -9.35 9.66
CA GLN A 36 26.82 -8.43 8.54
C GLN A 36 25.42 -7.81 8.49
N SER A 37 24.56 -8.02 9.49
CA SER A 37 23.21 -7.43 9.53
C SER A 37 23.07 -6.28 10.53
N GLN A 38 24.05 -5.38 10.60
CA GLN A 38 23.82 -4.04 11.12
C GLN A 38 23.35 -3.14 9.97
N SER A 39 22.05 -3.23 9.67
CA SER A 39 21.37 -2.26 8.82
C SER A 39 21.37 -0.91 9.53
N THR A 40 22.34 -0.03 9.23
CA THR A 40 22.34 1.34 9.73
C THR A 40 21.20 2.12 9.08
N ALA A 41 20.13 2.35 9.85
CA ALA A 41 19.09 3.29 9.49
C ALA A 41 19.72 4.67 9.17
N PRO A 42 19.18 5.43 8.20
CA PRO A 42 19.65 6.78 7.95
C PRO A 42 19.49 7.62 9.22
N ALA A 43 20.54 8.32 9.62
CA ALA A 43 20.52 9.15 10.82
C ALA A 43 19.38 10.20 10.74
N PRO A 44 18.62 10.42 11.82
CA PRO A 44 17.53 11.38 11.81
C PRO A 44 18.03 12.80 11.50
N ASN A 45 17.20 13.59 10.81
CA ASN A 45 17.54 14.96 10.42
C ASN A 45 17.93 15.81 11.67
N PRO A 46 19.13 16.42 11.71
CA PRO A 46 19.59 17.18 12.88
C PRO A 46 18.65 18.32 13.29
N ARG A 47 18.00 18.99 12.32
CA ARG A 47 17.04 20.06 12.61
C ARG A 47 15.78 19.54 13.29
N TRP A 48 15.32 18.35 12.89
CA TRP A 48 14.18 17.69 13.52
C TRP A 48 14.51 17.31 14.97
N VAL A 49 15.71 16.73 15.20
CA VAL A 49 16.19 16.39 16.54
C VAL A 49 16.29 17.62 17.44
N SER A 50 16.81 18.74 16.92
CA SER A 50 16.89 20.00 17.68
C SER A 50 15.52 20.56 18.05
N ASN A 51 14.55 20.53 17.13
CA ASN A 51 13.20 21.00 17.38
C ASN A 51 12.46 20.09 18.38
N LEU A 52 12.59 18.78 18.23
CA LEU A 52 12.00 17.81 19.15
C LEU A 52 12.54 17.99 20.57
N LYS A 53 13.86 18.16 20.74
CA LYS A 53 14.48 18.47 22.04
C LYS A 53 13.93 19.75 22.65
N LYS A 54 13.69 20.78 21.83
CA LYS A 54 13.12 22.06 22.27
C LYS A 54 11.68 21.92 22.77
N GLU A 55 10.87 21.12 22.11
CA GLU A 55 9.48 20.87 22.50
C GLU A 55 9.39 19.94 23.71
N LEU A 56 10.19 18.87 23.76
CA LEU A 56 10.19 17.93 24.89
C LEU A 56 10.59 18.62 26.20
N ARG A 57 11.54 19.56 26.18
CA ARG A 57 11.92 20.39 27.36
C ARG A 57 10.78 21.16 28.00
N LYS A 58 9.63 21.32 27.31
CA LYS A 58 8.44 21.98 27.87
C LYS A 58 7.59 21.01 28.72
N VAL A 59 7.88 19.71 28.68
CA VAL A 59 7.16 18.67 29.41
C VAL A 59 7.91 18.38 30.74
N PRO A 60 7.21 18.23 31.87
CA PRO A 60 7.82 17.73 33.10
C PRO A 60 8.48 16.35 32.86
N ASN A 61 9.63 16.07 33.47
CA ASN A 61 10.38 14.81 33.33
C ASN A 61 10.82 14.46 31.88
N HIS A 62 11.04 15.47 31.03
CA HIS A 62 11.42 15.31 29.62
C HIS A 62 12.67 14.47 29.32
N GLU A 63 13.56 14.26 30.29
CA GLU A 63 14.77 13.45 30.10
C GLU A 63 14.44 11.96 29.92
N GLU A 64 13.45 11.43 30.65
CA GLU A 64 12.93 10.06 30.48
C GLU A 64 12.23 9.90 29.13
N LEU A 65 11.46 10.91 28.71
CA LEU A 65 10.75 10.93 27.43
C LEU A 65 11.69 11.06 26.22
N LEU A 66 12.84 11.73 26.37
CA LEU A 66 13.80 11.92 25.27
C LEU A 66 14.42 10.61 24.83
N GLU A 67 14.75 9.72 25.76
CA GLU A 67 15.31 8.41 25.47
C GLU A 67 14.25 7.49 24.82
N GLU A 68 13.05 7.46 25.39
CA GLU A 68 11.91 6.68 24.88
C GLU A 68 11.47 7.13 23.48
N VAL A 69 11.36 8.43 23.23
CA VAL A 69 10.97 8.99 21.92
C VAL A 69 12.06 8.76 20.87
N THR A 70 13.34 8.84 21.25
CA THR A 70 14.44 8.63 20.30
C THR A 70 14.51 7.16 19.86
N ASN A 71 14.35 6.22 20.79
CA ASN A 71 14.31 4.79 20.49
C ASN A 71 13.05 4.42 19.70
N SER A 72 11.88 4.91 20.11
CA SER A 72 10.59 4.64 19.43
C SER A 72 10.52 5.24 18.02
N ALA A 73 11.08 6.42 17.78
CA ALA A 73 10.99 7.09 16.48
C ALA A 73 11.77 6.37 15.37
N VAL A 74 12.88 5.70 15.70
CA VAL A 74 13.67 4.92 14.74
C VAL A 74 12.97 3.60 14.41
N GLU A 75 12.42 2.92 15.41
CA GLU A 75 11.68 1.65 15.22
C GLU A 75 10.38 1.85 14.43
N LEU A 76 9.63 2.91 14.74
CA LEU A 76 8.40 3.29 14.03
C LEU A 76 8.67 3.66 12.56
N MET A 77 9.82 4.31 12.27
CA MET A 77 10.20 4.67 10.89
C MET A 77 10.63 3.47 10.04
N LEU A 78 11.20 2.44 10.67
CA LEU A 78 11.67 1.23 9.98
C LEU A 78 10.57 0.17 9.84
N GLY A 79 9.48 0.26 10.61
CA GLY A 79 8.42 -0.75 10.61
C GLY A 79 8.89 -2.10 11.16
N VAL A 80 10.02 -2.11 11.86
CA VAL A 80 10.62 -3.27 12.51
C VAL A 80 10.51 -3.00 14.00
N GLU A 81 9.45 -3.50 14.63
CA GLU A 81 9.51 -3.63 16.08
C GLU A 81 10.19 -4.96 16.43
N GLY A 82 10.87 -5.00 17.57
CA GLY A 82 11.54 -6.16 18.15
C GLY A 82 10.65 -7.39 18.45
N PHE A 83 9.45 -7.45 17.86
CA PHE A 83 8.49 -8.56 17.90
C PHE A 83 8.58 -9.50 16.69
N GLY A 84 9.46 -9.19 15.72
CA GLY A 84 9.68 -10.03 14.55
C GLY A 84 8.61 -9.91 13.47
N HIS A 85 7.75 -8.88 13.52
CA HIS A 85 6.72 -8.60 12.51
C HIS A 85 6.59 -7.11 12.19
N VAL A 86 5.91 -6.80 11.09
CA VAL A 86 5.61 -5.45 10.60
C VAL A 86 4.59 -4.79 11.53
N ASN A 87 4.82 -3.52 11.88
CA ASN A 87 3.87 -2.74 12.68
C ASN A 87 2.56 -2.51 11.90
N ASN A 88 1.43 -2.63 12.59
CA ASN A 88 0.08 -2.49 12.05
C ASN A 88 -0.15 -1.19 11.24
N VAL A 89 0.43 -0.06 11.66
CA VAL A 89 0.28 1.24 10.99
C VAL A 89 0.85 1.22 9.56
N ILE A 90 1.85 0.38 9.32
CA ILE A 90 2.50 0.26 8.00
C ILE A 90 1.52 -0.29 6.95
N TYR A 91 0.58 -1.15 7.33
CA TYR A 91 -0.44 -1.66 6.41
C TYR A 91 -1.34 -0.54 5.88
N ASN A 92 -1.74 0.38 6.76
CA ASN A 92 -2.54 1.54 6.35
C ASN A 92 -1.74 2.50 5.46
N LYS A 93 -0.43 2.65 5.72
CA LYS A 93 0.48 3.42 4.85
C LYS A 93 0.61 2.81 3.46
N TRP A 94 0.66 1.48 3.36
CA TRP A 94 0.66 0.78 2.08
C TRP A 94 -0.67 0.94 1.34
N ALA A 95 -1.79 0.85 2.05
CA ALA A 95 -3.12 1.11 1.49
C ALA A 95 -3.22 2.53 0.91
N GLU A 96 -2.80 3.54 1.67
CA GLU A 96 -2.75 4.93 1.19
C GLU A 96 -1.93 5.06 -0.09
N SER A 97 -0.75 4.46 -0.12
CA SER A 97 0.14 4.48 -1.30
C SER A 97 -0.52 3.80 -2.50
N GLY A 98 -1.19 2.67 -2.28
CA GLY A 98 -1.92 1.96 -3.33
C GLY A 98 -3.14 2.74 -3.83
N ARG A 99 -3.86 3.44 -2.94
CA ARG A 99 -5.00 4.28 -3.28
C ARG A 99 -4.60 5.47 -4.13
N VAL A 100 -3.50 6.13 -3.77
CA VAL A 100 -2.89 7.22 -4.55
C VAL A 100 -2.54 6.75 -5.96
N ASN A 101 -1.90 5.59 -6.09
CA ASN A 101 -1.57 5.02 -7.40
C ASN A 101 -2.82 4.67 -8.20
N TRP A 102 -3.82 4.06 -7.56
CA TRP A 102 -5.10 3.76 -8.19
C TRP A 102 -5.78 5.03 -8.73
N CYS A 103 -5.74 6.14 -7.98
CA CYS A 103 -6.22 7.43 -8.44
C CYS A 103 -5.45 7.95 -9.66
N TYR A 104 -4.13 7.77 -9.71
CA TYR A 104 -3.32 8.13 -10.88
C TYR A 104 -3.66 7.28 -12.11
N ASP A 105 -3.97 6.00 -11.96
CA ASP A 105 -4.36 5.14 -13.07
C ASP A 105 -5.72 5.55 -13.66
N VAL A 106 -6.67 5.89 -12.79
CA VAL A 106 -7.96 6.47 -13.19
C VAL A 106 -7.74 7.80 -13.92
N ALA A 107 -6.82 8.64 -13.45
CA ALA A 107 -6.47 9.90 -14.11
C ALA A 107 -5.79 9.71 -15.47
N ALA A 108 -4.90 8.73 -15.59
CA ALA A 108 -4.15 8.45 -16.82
C ALA A 108 -5.07 7.91 -17.93
N SER A 109 -6.15 7.22 -17.56
CA SER A 109 -7.16 6.71 -18.50
C SER A 109 -8.23 7.74 -18.88
N ALA A 110 -8.25 8.91 -18.25
CA ALA A 110 -9.27 9.92 -18.48
C ALA A 110 -9.00 10.84 -19.69
N PRO A 111 -10.06 11.37 -20.34
CA PRO A 111 -9.92 12.35 -21.42
C PRO A 111 -9.07 13.56 -21.03
N LYS A 112 -8.26 14.06 -21.99
CA LYS A 112 -7.31 15.17 -21.75
C LYS A 112 -7.98 16.44 -21.21
N GLU A 113 -9.21 16.72 -21.65
CA GLU A 113 -10.01 17.87 -21.22
C GLU A 113 -10.34 17.89 -19.72
N HIS A 114 -10.27 16.74 -19.03
CA HIS A 114 -10.56 16.64 -17.60
C HIS A 114 -9.32 16.49 -16.72
N GLN A 115 -8.10 16.50 -17.29
CA GLN A 115 -6.85 16.30 -16.54
C GLN A 115 -6.66 17.29 -15.38
N GLY A 116 -7.21 18.52 -15.49
CA GLY A 116 -7.20 19.49 -14.40
C GLY A 116 -7.91 18.98 -13.15
N LEU A 117 -9.08 18.34 -13.30
CA LEU A 117 -9.84 17.75 -12.20
C LEU A 117 -9.04 16.66 -11.48
N TYR A 118 -8.40 15.77 -12.24
CA TYR A 118 -7.63 14.66 -11.68
C TYR A 118 -6.33 15.12 -11.02
N LYS A 119 -5.70 16.16 -11.57
CA LYS A 119 -4.55 16.81 -10.93
C LYS A 119 -4.97 17.45 -9.61
N ASP A 120 -6.12 18.12 -9.60
CA ASP A 120 -6.64 18.75 -8.39
C ASP A 120 -7.02 17.71 -7.32
N MET A 121 -7.50 16.52 -7.72
CA MET A 121 -7.85 15.41 -6.82
C MET A 121 -6.72 15.01 -5.86
N MET A 122 -5.47 15.20 -6.31
CA MET A 122 -4.24 14.90 -5.56
C MET A 122 -3.61 16.15 -4.91
N SER A 123 -4.36 17.24 -4.82
CA SER A 123 -3.89 18.52 -4.30
C SER A 123 -4.94 19.20 -3.41
N PRO A 124 -4.53 20.14 -2.53
CA PRO A 124 -5.49 20.90 -1.72
C PRO A 124 -6.14 22.07 -2.47
N LYS A 125 -6.07 22.13 -3.82
CA LYS A 125 -6.40 23.33 -4.59
C LYS A 125 -7.82 23.36 -5.16
N GLY A 126 -8.59 22.29 -5.05
CA GLY A 126 -9.89 22.18 -5.68
C GLY A 126 -10.71 21.02 -5.13
N PHE A 127 -11.21 20.17 -6.02
CA PHE A 127 -11.84 18.92 -5.65
C PHE A 127 -10.78 17.93 -5.17
N GLY A 128 -10.98 17.27 -4.05
CA GLY A 128 -10.07 16.22 -3.60
C GLY A 128 -10.71 15.20 -2.68
N LEU A 129 -9.87 14.29 -2.23
CA LEU A 129 -10.26 13.09 -1.49
C LEU A 129 -9.80 13.20 -0.04
N ILE A 130 -10.69 12.87 0.90
CA ILE A 130 -10.38 12.79 2.33
C ILE A 130 -10.77 11.41 2.84
N LEU A 131 -9.85 10.71 3.49
CA LEU A 131 -10.14 9.45 4.16
C LEU A 131 -11.03 9.73 5.39
N GLN A 132 -12.27 9.21 5.37
CA GLN A 132 -13.20 9.32 6.50
C GLN A 132 -13.01 8.19 7.50
N GLU A 133 -12.82 6.98 6.98
CA GLU A 133 -12.78 5.75 7.78
C GLU A 133 -11.90 4.73 7.07
N ILE A 134 -11.15 3.95 7.86
CA ILE A 134 -10.39 2.80 7.38
C ILE A 134 -10.52 1.67 8.40
N THR A 135 -10.95 0.50 7.92
CA THR A 135 -10.99 -0.73 8.72
C THR A 135 -9.99 -1.72 8.17
N THR A 136 -9.06 -2.18 9.02
CA THR A 136 -7.98 -3.11 8.62
C THR A 136 -8.13 -4.44 9.35
N SER A 137 -8.32 -5.50 8.57
CA SER A 137 -8.36 -6.88 9.04
C SER A 137 -7.03 -7.59 8.74
N TYR A 138 -6.17 -7.69 9.75
CA TYR A 138 -4.90 -8.41 9.68
C TYR A 138 -5.16 -9.93 9.64
N LYS A 139 -4.52 -10.62 8.69
CA LYS A 139 -4.71 -12.08 8.46
C LYS A 139 -3.55 -12.92 8.95
N PHE A 140 -2.34 -12.36 8.96
CA PHE A 140 -1.18 -12.94 9.62
C PHE A 140 -0.11 -11.85 9.81
N PRO A 141 0.80 -11.99 10.78
CA PRO A 141 1.90 -11.07 10.98
C PRO A 141 2.91 -11.19 9.84
N LEU A 142 3.06 -10.13 9.02
CA LEU A 142 4.16 -10.07 8.04
C LEU A 142 5.48 -9.82 8.73
N THR A 143 6.57 -10.30 8.16
CA THR A 143 7.91 -10.08 8.68
C THR A 143 8.76 -9.36 7.64
N TYR A 144 9.81 -8.67 8.07
CA TYR A 144 10.79 -8.08 7.17
C TYR A 144 11.94 -9.07 6.93
N PRO A 145 12.51 -9.14 5.70
CA PRO A 145 12.08 -8.47 4.48
C PRO A 145 10.95 -9.21 3.76
N ASP A 146 10.00 -8.46 3.21
CA ASP A 146 8.99 -8.96 2.28
C ASP A 146 8.64 -7.87 1.25
N THR A 147 8.09 -8.28 0.11
CA THR A 147 7.48 -7.40 -0.89
C THR A 147 5.98 -7.63 -0.88
N VAL A 148 5.21 -6.55 -0.83
CA VAL A 148 3.75 -6.64 -0.84
C VAL A 148 3.16 -6.02 -2.10
N LEU A 149 2.11 -6.67 -2.60
CA LEU A 149 1.21 -6.11 -3.59
C LEU A 149 -0.03 -5.55 -2.89
N VAL A 150 -0.37 -4.32 -3.23
CA VAL A 150 -1.56 -3.64 -2.74
C VAL A 150 -2.49 -3.41 -3.91
N ALA A 151 -3.73 -3.88 -3.81
CA ALA A 151 -4.70 -3.71 -4.86
C ALA A 151 -6.02 -3.20 -4.31
N HIS A 152 -6.65 -2.30 -5.06
CA HIS A 152 -7.91 -1.66 -4.71
C HIS A 152 -9.01 -2.03 -5.70
N ARG A 153 -10.25 -2.01 -5.23
CA ARG A 153 -11.44 -2.02 -6.07
C ARG A 153 -12.50 -1.12 -5.46
N LEU A 154 -13.34 -0.54 -6.30
CA LEU A 154 -14.57 0.10 -5.84
C LEU A 154 -15.51 -0.98 -5.28
N SER A 155 -16.01 -0.78 -4.07
CA SER A 155 -16.90 -1.73 -3.39
C SER A 155 -18.29 -1.71 -4.02
N GLU A 156 -18.79 -0.52 -4.33
CA GLU A 156 -20.16 -0.28 -4.80
C GLU A 156 -20.17 0.78 -5.92
N PRO A 157 -21.04 0.65 -6.94
CA PRO A 157 -21.18 1.67 -7.97
C PRO A 157 -21.58 3.03 -7.39
N MET A 158 -21.00 4.10 -7.94
CA MET A 158 -21.37 5.45 -7.55
C MET A 158 -22.58 5.97 -8.35
N THR A 159 -23.32 6.86 -7.72
CA THR A 159 -24.42 7.66 -8.29
C THR A 159 -24.07 9.13 -8.37
N GLU A 160 -24.91 9.88 -9.07
CA GLU A 160 -24.84 11.32 -9.23
C GLU A 160 -24.94 12.06 -7.90
N GLU A 161 -25.54 11.47 -6.85
CA GLU A 161 -25.60 12.06 -5.50
C GLU A 161 -24.47 11.61 -4.56
N SER A 162 -23.56 10.75 -5.04
CA SER A 162 -22.51 10.19 -4.20
C SER A 162 -21.57 11.28 -3.67
N LYS A 163 -21.44 11.35 -2.35
CA LYS A 163 -20.52 12.27 -1.63
C LYS A 163 -19.26 11.56 -1.11
N SER A 164 -19.22 10.26 -1.25
CA SER A 164 -18.08 9.42 -0.88
C SER A 164 -18.03 8.20 -1.79
N MET A 165 -16.89 7.52 -1.74
CA MET A 165 -16.68 6.20 -2.32
C MET A 165 -16.14 5.25 -1.26
N THR A 166 -16.47 3.97 -1.40
CA THR A 166 -15.91 2.90 -0.58
C THR A 166 -14.98 2.06 -1.43
N LEU A 167 -13.71 1.98 -1.04
CA LEU A 167 -12.72 1.10 -1.65
C LEU A 167 -12.51 -0.11 -0.76
N GLU A 168 -12.47 -1.29 -1.36
CA GLU A 168 -11.88 -2.45 -0.73
C GLU A 168 -10.45 -2.59 -1.20
N ALA A 169 -9.54 -2.94 -0.27
CA ALA A 169 -8.15 -3.23 -0.59
C ALA A 169 -7.72 -4.61 -0.06
N VAL A 170 -6.78 -5.22 -0.77
CA VAL A 170 -6.02 -6.37 -0.27
C VAL A 170 -4.53 -6.08 -0.30
N ILE A 171 -3.85 -6.57 0.71
CA ILE A 171 -2.40 -6.59 0.79
C ILE A 171 -1.97 -8.04 0.72
N ILE A 172 -1.17 -8.39 -0.27
CA ILE A 172 -0.73 -9.75 -0.58
C ILE A 172 0.79 -9.78 -0.46
N SER A 173 1.30 -10.73 0.31
CA SER A 173 2.74 -10.98 0.41
C SER A 173 3.24 -11.76 -0.79
N GLU A 174 4.34 -11.31 -1.39
CA GLU A 174 5.05 -12.07 -2.40
C GLU A 174 5.86 -13.22 -1.78
N HIS A 175 6.42 -13.07 -0.59
CA HIS A 175 7.16 -14.17 0.04
C HIS A 175 6.24 -15.34 0.43
N TYR A 176 5.13 -15.05 1.10
CA TYR A 176 4.19 -16.06 1.61
C TYR A 176 3.06 -16.40 0.63
N GLN A 177 2.94 -15.67 -0.48
CA GLN A 177 1.94 -15.90 -1.54
C GLN A 177 0.48 -15.98 -1.01
N ARG A 178 0.16 -15.18 0.02
CA ARG A 178 -1.17 -15.14 0.64
C ARG A 178 -1.55 -13.73 1.09
N VAL A 179 -2.85 -13.53 1.29
CA VAL A 179 -3.41 -12.26 1.78
C VAL A 179 -2.92 -12.01 3.21
N ALA A 180 -2.24 -10.88 3.41
CA ALA A 180 -1.72 -10.41 4.68
C ALA A 180 -2.71 -9.52 5.42
N ALA A 181 -3.44 -8.67 4.69
CA ALA A 181 -4.52 -7.87 5.25
C ALA A 181 -5.61 -7.61 4.21
N ARG A 182 -6.82 -7.35 4.71
CA ARG A 182 -7.94 -6.79 3.93
C ARG A 182 -8.31 -5.45 4.55
N LEU A 183 -8.60 -4.47 3.72
CA LEU A 183 -9.00 -3.14 4.15
C LEU A 183 -10.30 -2.72 3.48
N VAL A 184 -11.07 -1.91 4.19
CA VAL A 184 -12.20 -1.16 3.65
C VAL A 184 -11.98 0.29 4.00
N GLU A 185 -11.94 1.15 2.99
CA GLU A 185 -11.69 2.58 3.09
C GLU A 185 -12.92 3.34 2.64
N ARG A 186 -13.39 4.28 3.46
CA ARG A 186 -14.43 5.23 3.06
C ARG A 186 -13.79 6.59 2.81
N ILE A 187 -13.91 7.08 1.58
CA ILE A 187 -13.27 8.31 1.12
C ILE A 187 -14.34 9.32 0.75
N SER A 188 -14.33 10.47 1.42
CA SER A 188 -15.19 11.59 1.09
C SER A 188 -14.65 12.43 -0.05
N PHE A 189 -15.58 12.94 -0.84
CA PHE A 189 -15.33 14.00 -1.80
C PHE A 189 -15.41 15.35 -1.10
N TYR A 190 -14.39 16.18 -1.29
CA TYR A 190 -14.29 17.46 -0.60
C TYR A 190 -13.92 18.56 -1.59
N ASP A 191 -14.62 19.69 -1.49
CA ASP A 191 -14.26 20.91 -2.19
C ASP A 191 -13.43 21.77 -1.23
N TYR A 192 -12.11 21.79 -1.44
CA TYR A 192 -11.18 22.56 -0.61
C TYR A 192 -11.37 24.08 -0.76
N LYS A 193 -11.95 24.56 -1.86
CA LYS A 193 -12.25 25.99 -2.04
C LYS A 193 -13.49 26.40 -1.25
N ALA A 194 -14.51 25.55 -1.27
CA ALA A 194 -15.77 25.79 -0.55
C ALA A 194 -15.71 25.33 0.92
N GLY A 195 -14.69 24.57 1.33
CA GLY A 195 -14.53 24.06 2.69
C GLY A 195 -15.63 23.10 3.11
N LYS A 196 -16.16 22.29 2.19
CA LYS A 196 -17.28 21.39 2.47
C LYS A 196 -17.25 20.11 1.64
N VAL A 197 -17.99 19.10 2.12
CA VAL A 197 -18.24 17.86 1.38
C VAL A 197 -18.89 18.19 0.04
N ALA A 198 -18.36 17.59 -1.02
CA ALA A 198 -18.81 17.74 -2.40
C ALA A 198 -19.53 16.49 -2.88
N VAL A 199 -20.30 16.65 -3.95
CA VAL A 199 -20.85 15.53 -4.72
C VAL A 199 -19.83 15.16 -5.81
N VAL A 200 -19.81 13.89 -6.21
CA VAL A 200 -18.91 13.40 -7.27
C VAL A 200 -19.07 14.22 -8.56
N PRO A 201 -17.99 14.73 -9.16
CA PRO A 201 -18.06 15.43 -10.44
C PRO A 201 -18.49 14.49 -11.57
N PRO A 202 -19.34 14.91 -12.51
CA PRO A 202 -19.80 14.04 -13.61
C PRO A 202 -18.68 13.38 -14.42
N PRO A 203 -17.57 14.06 -14.76
CA PRO A 203 -16.45 13.42 -15.46
C PRO A 203 -15.81 12.28 -14.66
N LEU A 204 -15.67 12.44 -13.35
CA LEU A 204 -15.10 11.42 -12.47
C LEU A 204 -16.06 10.24 -12.35
N LEU A 205 -17.36 10.51 -12.16
CA LEU A 205 -18.39 9.48 -12.09
C LEU A 205 -18.41 8.61 -13.36
N LYS A 206 -18.35 9.24 -14.55
CA LYS A 206 -18.27 8.55 -15.83
C LYS A 206 -17.05 7.64 -15.89
N GLN A 207 -15.85 8.17 -15.59
CA GLN A 207 -14.61 7.40 -15.62
C GLN A 207 -14.65 6.20 -14.66
N MET A 208 -15.22 6.38 -13.47
CA MET A 208 -15.34 5.33 -12.46
C MET A 208 -16.31 4.24 -12.89
N ARG A 209 -17.44 4.60 -13.51
CA ARG A 209 -18.41 3.64 -14.07
C ARG A 209 -17.77 2.83 -15.20
N GLU A 210 -17.06 3.48 -16.11
CA GLU A 210 -16.35 2.81 -17.22
C GLU A 210 -15.25 1.86 -16.70
N SER A 211 -14.42 2.33 -15.77
CA SER A 211 -13.37 1.51 -15.16
C SER A 211 -13.95 0.29 -14.41
N THR A 212 -15.05 0.49 -13.69
CA THR A 212 -15.74 -0.60 -12.98
C THR A 212 -16.38 -1.60 -13.95
N ALA A 213 -16.95 -1.14 -15.07
CA ALA A 213 -17.53 -2.01 -16.08
C ALA A 213 -16.46 -2.92 -16.73
N VAL A 214 -15.29 -2.35 -17.05
CA VAL A 214 -14.14 -3.13 -17.56
C VAL A 214 -13.72 -4.18 -16.54
N LEU A 215 -13.57 -3.79 -15.28
CA LEU A 215 -13.21 -4.71 -14.17
C LEU A 215 -14.19 -5.88 -14.01
N LEU A 216 -15.49 -5.59 -14.03
CA LEU A 216 -16.54 -6.61 -13.90
C LEU A 216 -16.50 -7.60 -15.07
N LYS A 217 -16.30 -7.09 -16.30
CA LYS A 217 -16.15 -7.95 -17.48
C LYS A 217 -14.92 -8.86 -17.36
N THR A 218 -13.75 -8.30 -17.03
CA THR A 218 -12.51 -9.07 -16.83
C THR A 218 -12.65 -10.08 -15.68
N GLN A 219 -13.38 -9.74 -14.62
CA GLN A 219 -13.67 -10.63 -13.52
C GLN A 219 -14.50 -11.83 -13.97
N GLU A 220 -15.54 -11.61 -14.76
CA GLU A 220 -16.38 -12.69 -15.27
C GLU A 220 -15.58 -13.64 -16.17
N GLU A 221 -14.80 -13.09 -17.11
CA GLU A 221 -13.91 -13.88 -17.97
C GLU A 221 -12.91 -14.71 -17.18
N SER A 222 -12.30 -14.12 -16.14
CA SER A 222 -11.32 -14.83 -15.30
C SER A 222 -11.97 -15.88 -14.42
N ARG A 223 -13.18 -15.61 -13.91
CA ARG A 223 -13.96 -16.60 -13.14
C ARG A 223 -14.32 -17.80 -14.01
N GLN A 224 -14.70 -17.57 -15.26
CA GLN A 224 -14.95 -18.65 -16.21
C GLN A 224 -13.70 -19.48 -16.45
N ARG A 225 -12.55 -18.83 -16.70
CA ARG A 225 -11.27 -19.55 -16.86
C ARG A 225 -10.89 -20.40 -15.65
N VAL A 226 -11.09 -19.89 -14.43
CA VAL A 226 -10.82 -20.65 -13.21
C VAL A 226 -11.71 -21.88 -13.13
N ARG A 227 -13.01 -21.75 -13.38
CA ARG A 227 -13.95 -22.88 -13.42
C ARG A 227 -13.54 -23.93 -14.46
N ASP A 228 -13.16 -23.48 -15.65
CA ASP A 228 -12.71 -24.39 -16.72
C ASP A 228 -11.44 -25.14 -16.33
N LEU A 229 -10.52 -24.49 -15.61
CA LEU A 229 -9.32 -25.13 -15.08
C LEU A 229 -9.64 -26.14 -13.97
N GLU A 230 -10.52 -25.79 -13.03
CA GLU A 230 -10.98 -26.70 -11.96
C GLU A 230 -11.59 -27.98 -12.57
N LEU A 231 -12.49 -27.85 -13.55
CA LEU A 231 -13.08 -29.00 -14.25
C LEU A 231 -12.04 -29.89 -14.95
N ARG A 232 -11.00 -29.27 -15.54
CA ARG A 232 -9.90 -30.01 -16.19
C ARG A 232 -9.03 -30.75 -15.18
N VAL A 233 -8.74 -30.13 -14.03
CA VAL A 233 -7.99 -30.75 -12.94
C VAL A 233 -8.77 -31.94 -12.39
N ASP A 234 -10.06 -31.79 -12.12
CA ASP A 234 -10.92 -32.87 -11.63
C ASP A 234 -10.99 -34.05 -12.60
N LYS A 235 -11.10 -33.77 -13.90
CA LYS A 235 -11.07 -34.81 -14.94
C LYS A 235 -9.74 -35.55 -14.93
N PHE A 236 -8.62 -34.81 -14.89
CA PHE A 236 -7.29 -35.41 -14.86
C PHE A 236 -7.07 -36.30 -13.62
N VAL A 237 -7.54 -35.86 -12.45
CA VAL A 237 -7.46 -36.66 -11.21
C VAL A 237 -8.29 -37.94 -11.32
N LYS A 238 -9.50 -37.87 -11.91
CA LYS A 238 -10.36 -39.04 -12.14
C LYS A 238 -9.77 -40.02 -13.15
N ASP A 239 -9.19 -39.52 -14.23
CA ASP A 239 -8.57 -40.37 -15.27
C ASP A 239 -7.26 -41.03 -14.79
N ALA A 240 -6.64 -40.50 -13.73
CA ALA A 240 -5.42 -41.03 -13.11
C ALA A 240 -5.68 -41.95 -11.90
N SER A 241 -6.94 -42.13 -11.48
CA SER A 241 -7.37 -43.00 -10.37
C SER A 241 -7.99 -44.30 -10.88
#